data_AF-A0A419YU08-F1
#
_entry.id   AF-A0A419YU08-F1
#
_cell.length_a   1.000
_cell.length_b   1.000
_cell.length_c   1.000
_cell.angle_alpha   90.00
_cell.angle_beta   90.00
_cell.angle_gamma   90.00
#
_symmetry.space_group_name_H-M   'P 1'
#
loop_
_entity.id
_entity.type
_entity.pdbx_description
1 polymer ?
#
loop_
_entity_poly.entity_id
_entity_poly.type
_entity_poly.pdbx_seq_one_letter_code
_entity_poly.pdbx_strand_id
1 'polypeptide(L)'
;MELISGTGRAWPPWPELMPGHRPALVAPADPTRPVRPQDGWTTPGCAPAPHPDWSAVFDGTRLTVHRPDGTRWFDGPIAAAREWTRAARTHRTLLIVTGEFGSAFDLPAAAADGRLLLIAMPLRLVDAP
;
A
#
# COMPACT_ATOMS: atom_id res chain seq x y z
N MET A 1 3.54 36.77 10.00
CA MET A 1 3.73 35.82 8.89
C MET A 1 3.35 34.45 9.44
N GLU A 2 2.05 34.23 9.58
CA GLU A 2 1.51 32.95 10.05
C GLU A 2 1.65 31.94 8.91
N LEU A 3 2.45 30.90 9.17
CA LEU A 3 2.44 29.69 8.36
C LEU A 3 1.05 29.07 8.53
N ILE A 4 0.25 29.18 7.48
CA ILE A 4 -0.98 28.39 7.34
C ILE A 4 -0.50 26.94 7.30
N SER A 5 -0.49 26.28 8.46
CA SER A 5 -0.39 24.84 8.59
C SER A 5 -1.66 24.26 7.97
N GLY A 6 -1.70 24.26 6.64
CA GLY A 6 -2.64 23.46 5.88
C GLY A 6 -2.42 22.03 6.32
N THR A 7 -3.31 21.52 7.16
CA THR A 7 -3.52 20.10 7.36
C THR A 7 -4.05 19.51 6.05
N GLY A 8 -3.21 19.54 5.02
CA GLY A 8 -3.49 18.93 3.73
C GLY A 8 -3.63 17.45 4.00
N ARG A 9 -4.88 16.98 4.11
CA ARG A 9 -5.20 15.58 4.33
C ARG A 9 -4.50 14.80 3.20
N ALA A 10 -3.55 13.95 3.57
CA ALA A 10 -2.87 13.10 2.61
C ALA A 10 -3.92 12.33 1.80
N TRP A 11 -3.67 12.14 0.51
CA TRP A 11 -4.60 11.41 -0.35
C TRP A 11 -4.89 10.03 0.25
N PRO A 12 -6.15 9.54 0.14
CA PRO A 12 -6.45 8.20 0.59
C PRO A 12 -5.62 7.19 -0.20
N PRO A 13 -5.27 6.02 0.37
CA PRO A 13 -4.60 4.98 -0.37
C PRO A 13 -5.37 4.59 -1.64
N TRP A 14 -4.67 4.37 -2.74
CA TRP A 14 -5.27 4.02 -4.03
C TRP A 14 -4.66 2.76 -4.63
N PRO A 15 -5.46 1.97 -5.37
CA PRO A 15 -4.97 0.81 -6.08
C PRO A 15 -4.20 1.25 -7.34
N GLU A 16 -3.07 0.60 -7.59
CA GLU A 16 -2.22 0.84 -8.75
C GLU A 16 -1.76 -0.49 -9.34
N LEU A 17 -1.47 -0.53 -10.65
CA LEU A 17 -0.85 -1.68 -11.31
C LEU A 17 0.62 -1.39 -11.60
N MET A 18 1.49 -2.14 -10.93
CA MET A 18 2.94 -2.05 -11.16
C MET A 18 3.33 -2.79 -12.45
N PRO A 19 4.55 -2.52 -12.98
CA PRO A 19 5.11 -3.31 -14.08
C PRO A 19 5.00 -4.82 -13.82
N GLY A 20 4.63 -5.57 -14.86
CA GLY A 20 4.32 -7.00 -14.76
C GLY A 20 2.92 -7.31 -14.20
N HIS A 21 1.99 -6.35 -14.26
CA HIS A 21 0.60 -6.47 -13.79
C HIS A 21 0.47 -6.82 -12.30
N ARG A 22 1.44 -6.43 -11.46
CA ARG A 22 1.38 -6.71 -10.03
C ARG A 22 0.45 -5.70 -9.34
N PRO A 23 -0.54 -6.16 -8.56
CA PRO A 23 -1.43 -5.24 -7.85
C PRO A 23 -0.67 -4.60 -6.69
N ALA A 24 -0.75 -3.28 -6.61
CA ALA A 24 -0.22 -2.51 -5.52
C ALA A 24 -1.29 -1.64 -4.86
N LEU A 25 -1.07 -1.33 -3.59
CA LEU A 25 -1.73 -0.25 -2.87
C LEU A 25 -0.68 0.84 -2.64
N VAL A 26 -0.89 2.01 -3.22
CA VAL A 26 -0.06 3.19 -2.95
C VAL A 26 -0.70 3.98 -1.83
N ALA A 27 0.04 4.21 -0.75
CA ALA A 27 -0.46 4.82 0.46
C ALA A 27 0.49 5.94 0.91
N PRO A 28 0.09 7.21 0.80
CA PRO A 28 0.80 8.33 1.41
C PRO A 28 1.05 8.10 2.90
N ALA A 29 2.15 8.70 3.40
CA ALA A 29 2.48 8.68 4.82
C ALA A 29 1.32 9.22 5.66
N ASP A 30 0.98 8.50 6.73
CA ASP A 30 -0.14 8.82 7.60
C ASP A 30 0.17 8.32 9.03
N PRO A 31 0.01 9.17 10.06
CA PRO A 31 0.25 8.77 11.45
C PRO A 31 -0.57 7.58 11.92
N THR A 32 -1.73 7.31 11.30
CA THR A 32 -2.57 6.15 11.60
C THR A 32 -2.02 4.85 11.00
N ARG A 33 -1.08 4.93 10.06
CA ARG A 33 -0.45 3.79 9.37
C ARG A 33 1.07 3.84 9.49
N PRO A 34 1.63 3.85 10.73
CA PRO A 34 3.05 4.05 10.92
C PRO A 34 3.85 2.88 10.34
N VAL A 35 4.91 3.21 9.60
CA VAL A 35 5.92 2.27 9.12
C VAL A 35 6.94 2.04 10.24
N ARG A 36 7.15 0.77 10.62
CA ARG A 36 8.13 0.39 11.63
C ARG A 36 9.25 -0.40 10.96
N PRO A 37 10.54 -0.12 11.23
CA PRO A 37 11.65 -0.85 10.63
C PRO A 37 11.57 -2.38 10.83
N GLN A 38 11.11 -2.81 12.01
CA GLN A 38 10.95 -4.22 12.37
C GLN A 38 9.84 -4.95 11.59
N ASP A 39 8.96 -4.22 10.89
CA ASP A 39 7.88 -4.86 10.13
C ASP A 39 8.37 -5.34 8.74
N GLY A 40 9.67 -5.24 8.41
CA GLY A 40 10.23 -5.82 7.19
C GLY A 40 10.07 -4.99 5.91
N TRP A 41 9.92 -3.67 6.05
CA TRP A 41 9.90 -2.73 4.93
C TRP A 41 11.27 -2.65 4.24
N THR A 42 11.25 -2.47 2.93
CA THR A 42 12.46 -2.41 2.10
C THR A 42 12.48 -1.16 1.24
N THR A 43 13.67 -0.65 0.91
CA THR A 43 13.82 0.42 -0.08
C THR A 43 13.72 -0.15 -1.51
N PRO A 44 13.31 0.64 -2.51
CA PRO A 44 13.34 0.24 -3.91
C PRO A 44 14.74 -0.21 -4.34
N GLY A 45 14.80 -1.28 -5.14
CA GLY A 45 16.05 -1.82 -5.68
C GLY A 45 15.90 -3.23 -6.23
N CYS A 46 15.00 -4.01 -5.63
CA CYS A 46 14.50 -5.27 -6.17
C CYS A 46 13.03 -5.43 -5.77
N ALA A 47 12.29 -6.30 -6.47
CA ALA A 47 10.94 -6.65 -6.06
C ALA A 47 10.99 -7.38 -4.72
N PRO A 48 10.32 -6.89 -3.65
CA PRO A 48 10.36 -7.56 -2.36
C PRO A 48 9.68 -8.94 -2.47
N ALA A 49 10.31 -9.95 -1.86
CA ALA A 49 9.64 -11.22 -1.63
C ALA A 49 8.45 -11.01 -0.68
N PRO A 50 7.35 -11.79 -0.82
CA PRO A 50 6.25 -11.70 0.12
C PRO A 50 6.69 -11.99 1.56
N HIS A 51 6.44 -11.05 2.47
CA HIS A 51 6.67 -11.24 3.89
C HIS A 51 5.63 -12.22 4.44
N PRO A 52 6.04 -13.35 5.06
CA PRO A 52 5.11 -14.43 5.43
C PRO A 52 4.14 -14.04 6.55
N ASP A 53 4.57 -13.16 7.46
CA ASP A 53 3.76 -12.74 8.62
C ASP A 53 2.86 -11.54 8.35
N TRP A 54 3.04 -10.85 7.21
CA TRP A 54 2.06 -9.86 6.75
C TRP A 54 0.94 -10.57 6.00
N SER A 55 -0.28 -10.02 6.07
CA SER A 55 -1.38 -10.57 5.29
C SER A 55 -2.37 -9.50 4.83
N ALA A 56 -2.93 -9.71 3.66
CA ALA A 56 -4.00 -8.87 3.12
C ALA A 56 -5.24 -9.71 2.79
N VAL A 57 -6.42 -9.14 3.03
CA VAL A 57 -7.71 -9.73 2.66
C VAL A 57 -8.50 -8.70 1.87
N PHE A 58 -8.98 -9.09 0.69
CA PHE A 58 -9.80 -8.26 -0.18
C PHE A 58 -11.10 -8.97 -0.53
N ASP A 59 -12.24 -8.29 -0.31
CA ASP A 59 -13.59 -8.83 -0.56
C ASP A 59 -14.20 -8.35 -1.90
N GLY A 60 -13.44 -7.61 -2.70
CA GLY A 60 -13.92 -6.97 -3.92
C GLY A 60 -14.21 -5.48 -3.78
N THR A 61 -14.38 -4.98 -2.54
CA THR A 61 -14.66 -3.56 -2.25
C THR A 61 -13.76 -2.98 -1.16
N ARG A 62 -13.42 -3.79 -0.15
CA ARG A 62 -12.67 -3.41 1.04
C ARG A 62 -11.42 -4.25 1.16
N LEU A 63 -10.33 -3.59 1.51
CA LEU A 63 -9.04 -4.21 1.75
C LEU A 63 -8.69 -4.05 3.23
N THR A 64 -8.34 -5.17 3.86
CA THR A 64 -7.76 -5.19 5.21
C THR A 64 -6.34 -5.70 5.12
N VAL A 65 -5.38 -5.00 5.73
CA VAL A 65 -3.97 -5.37 5.81
C VAL A 65 -3.58 -5.52 7.28
N HIS A 66 -2.99 -6.66 7.62
CA HIS A 66 -2.50 -6.97 8.95
C HIS A 66 -0.98 -7.03 8.98
N ARG A 67 -0.43 -6.48 10.06
CA ARG A 67 0.97 -6.57 10.44
C ARG A 67 1.30 -7.98 10.98
N PRO A 68 2.59 -8.30 11.18
CA PRO A 68 3.03 -9.51 11.87
C PRO A 68 2.48 -9.66 13.29
N ASP A 69 2.25 -8.54 13.99
CA ASP A 69 1.65 -8.52 15.33
C ASP A 69 0.11 -8.73 15.32
N GLY A 70 -0.49 -8.94 14.15
CA GLY A 70 -1.93 -9.13 13.97
C GLY A 70 -2.75 -7.85 13.97
N THR A 71 -2.16 -6.69 14.26
CA THR A 71 -2.87 -5.40 14.21
C THR A 71 -3.13 -4.96 12.77
N ARG A 72 -4.20 -4.20 12.55
CA ARG A 72 -4.52 -3.65 11.22
C ARG A 72 -3.59 -2.49 10.90
N TRP A 73 -2.86 -2.60 9.80
CA TRP A 73 -2.13 -1.49 9.20
C TRP A 73 -3.03 -0.65 8.30
N PHE A 74 -3.95 -1.29 7.56
CA PHE A 74 -4.96 -0.62 6.76
C PHE A 74 -6.28 -1.37 6.83
N ASP A 75 -7.38 -0.63 6.83
CA ASP A 75 -8.73 -1.17 6.79
C ASP A 75 -9.64 -0.12 6.15
N GLY A 76 -10.04 -0.36 4.91
CA GLY A 76 -10.88 0.60 4.21
C GLY A 76 -11.28 0.18 2.80
N PRO A 77 -12.26 0.89 2.22
CA PRO A 77 -12.64 0.69 0.84
C PRO A 77 -11.48 1.05 -0.10
N ILE A 78 -11.36 0.32 -1.20
CA ILE A 78 -10.44 0.67 -2.30
C ILE A 78 -11.23 0.72 -3.60
N ALA A 79 -10.99 1.76 -4.40
CA ALA A 79 -11.60 1.91 -5.73
C ALA A 79 -10.89 1.03 -6.76
N ALA A 80 -10.85 -0.29 -6.52
CA ALA A 80 -10.13 -1.24 -7.37
C ALA A 80 -10.83 -1.43 -8.72
N ALA A 81 -10.16 -1.03 -9.80
CA ALA A 81 -10.61 -1.33 -11.14
C ALA A 81 -10.61 -2.84 -11.41
N ARG A 82 -11.41 -3.29 -12.40
CA ARG A 82 -11.52 -4.70 -12.80
C ARG A 82 -10.17 -5.35 -13.08
N GLU A 83 -9.25 -4.62 -13.69
CA GLU A 83 -7.91 -5.10 -14.02
C GLU A 83 -7.06 -5.33 -12.78
N TRP A 84 -7.13 -4.44 -11.80
CA TRP A 84 -6.49 -4.61 -10.50
C TRP A 84 -7.04 -5.85 -9.78
N THR A 85 -8.36 -6.03 -9.77
CA THR A 85 -9.00 -7.21 -9.16
C THR A 85 -8.61 -8.51 -9.89
N ARG A 86 -8.45 -8.47 -11.21
CA ARG A 86 -7.94 -9.60 -11.99
C ARG A 86 -6.49 -9.91 -11.62
N ALA A 87 -5.64 -8.89 -11.53
CA ALA A 87 -4.26 -9.04 -11.10
C ALA A 87 -4.15 -9.62 -9.68
N ALA A 88 -4.97 -9.14 -8.74
CA ALA A 88 -5.09 -9.69 -7.39
C ALA A 88 -5.44 -11.20 -7.39
N ARG A 89 -6.36 -11.62 -8.27
CA ARG A 89 -6.72 -13.04 -8.45
C ARG A 89 -5.57 -13.87 -9.00
N THR A 90 -4.86 -13.33 -9.98
CA THR A 90 -3.75 -14.02 -10.65
C THR A 90 -2.52 -14.14 -9.75
N HIS A 91 -2.13 -13.06 -9.08
CA HIS A 91 -0.86 -13.01 -8.35
C HIS A 91 -0.98 -13.49 -6.91
N ARG A 92 -2.15 -13.33 -6.25
CA ARG A 92 -2.34 -13.65 -4.82
C ARG A 92 -1.30 -13.01 -3.90
N THR A 93 -0.73 -11.90 -4.33
CA THR A 93 0.22 -11.08 -3.58
C THR A 93 -0.17 -9.63 -3.74
N LEU A 94 -0.06 -8.84 -2.68
CA LEU A 94 -0.22 -7.39 -2.70
C LEU A 94 1.14 -6.73 -2.45
N LEU A 95 1.49 -5.73 -3.25
CA LEU A 95 2.57 -4.79 -2.92
C LEU A 95 1.97 -3.56 -2.22
N ILE A 96 2.61 -3.07 -1.17
CA ILE A 96 2.33 -1.75 -0.62
C ILE A 96 3.50 -0.83 -0.92
N VAL A 97 3.20 0.35 -1.44
CA VAL A 97 4.15 1.44 -1.69
C VAL A 97 3.76 2.59 -0.78
N THR A 98 4.68 2.99 0.09
CA THR A 98 4.50 4.15 0.99
C THR A 98 5.79 4.94 1.07
N GLY A 99 5.80 6.05 1.80
CA GLY A 99 6.95 6.95 1.88
C GLY A 99 6.52 8.39 2.16
N GLU A 100 7.50 9.28 2.23
CA GLU A 100 7.29 10.71 2.48
C GLU A 100 6.74 11.41 1.23
N PHE A 101 5.45 11.21 0.97
CA PHE A 101 4.67 11.90 -0.06
C PHE A 101 3.22 12.09 0.39
N GLY A 102 2.55 13.14 -0.10
CA GLY A 102 1.18 13.50 0.29
C GLY A 102 0.11 13.17 -0.76
N SER A 103 0.49 13.05 -2.04
CA SER A 103 -0.43 12.83 -3.15
C SER A 103 0.19 11.98 -4.27
N ALA A 104 -0.62 11.60 -5.26
CA ALA A 104 -0.13 10.89 -6.44
C ALA A 104 0.85 11.73 -7.28
N PHE A 105 0.76 13.07 -7.22
CA PHE A 105 1.65 13.97 -7.96
C PHE A 105 3.05 14.05 -7.34
N ASP A 106 3.17 13.77 -6.04
CA ASP A 106 4.44 13.79 -5.31
C ASP A 106 5.18 12.45 -5.42
N LEU A 107 4.46 11.37 -5.78
CA LEU A 107 5.00 10.02 -5.84
C LEU A 107 6.25 9.91 -6.75
N PRO A 108 6.29 10.49 -7.97
CA PRO A 108 7.50 10.42 -8.81
C PRO A 108 8.72 11.10 -8.17
N ALA A 109 8.51 12.23 -7.50
CA ALA A 109 9.60 12.93 -6.81
C ALA A 109 10.10 12.12 -5.61
N ALA A 110 9.19 11.55 -4.81
CA ALA A 110 9.55 10.67 -3.69
C ALA A 110 10.28 9.40 -4.16
N ALA A 111 9.92 8.88 -5.34
CA ALA A 111 10.63 7.76 -5.97
C ALA A 111 12.06 8.15 -6.37
N ALA A 112 12.23 9.29 -7.06
CA ALA A 112 13.54 9.80 -7.48
C ALA A 112 14.46 10.09 -6.30
N ASP A 113 13.89 10.58 -5.20
CA ASP A 113 14.61 10.90 -3.96
C ASP A 113 14.88 9.67 -3.07
N GLY A 114 14.47 8.47 -3.50
CA GLY A 114 14.66 7.23 -2.74
C GLY A 114 13.88 7.15 -1.42
N ARG A 115 12.79 7.92 -1.29
CA ARG A 115 11.98 8.01 -0.06
C ARG A 115 10.85 6.99 0.02
N LEU A 116 10.76 6.09 -0.96
CA LEU A 116 9.75 5.04 -0.96
C LEU A 116 10.17 3.85 -0.11
N LEU A 117 9.16 3.21 0.46
CA LEU A 117 9.25 1.98 1.22
C LEU A 117 8.24 0.99 0.64
N LEU A 118 8.70 -0.25 0.50
CA LEU A 118 7.99 -1.32 -0.16
C LEU A 118 7.85 -2.51 0.78
N ILE A 119 6.69 -3.15 0.72
CA ILE A 119 6.49 -4.47 1.31
C ILE A 119 5.53 -5.28 0.45
N ALA A 120 5.86 -6.55 0.21
CA ALA A 120 4.97 -7.50 -0.44
C ALA A 120 4.40 -8.46 0.61
N MET A 121 3.18 -8.94 0.39
CA MET A 121 2.53 -9.90 1.27
C MET A 121 1.55 -10.80 0.52
N PRO A 122 1.21 -11.98 1.07
CA PRO A 122 0.09 -12.78 0.59
C PRO A 122 -1.23 -12.00 0.61
N LEU A 123 -1.97 -12.10 -0.49
CA LEU A 123 -3.32 -11.54 -0.64
C LEU A 123 -4.34 -12.68 -0.75
N ARG A 124 -5.24 -12.74 0.21
CA ARG A 124 -6.41 -13.62 0.18
C ARG A 124 -7.59 -12.86 -0.40
N LEU A 125 -8.32 -13.54 -1.29
CA LEU A 125 -9.58 -13.05 -1.82
C LEU A 125 -10.68 -13.82 -1.13
N VAL A 126 -11.65 -13.09 -0.60
CA VAL A 126 -12.87 -13.65 -0.05
C VAL A 126 -14.02 -13.18 -0.93
N ASP A 127 -15.02 -14.03 -1.09
CA ASP A 127 -16.26 -13.59 -1.73
C ASP A 127 -16.91 -12.53 -0.84
N ALA A 128 -17.45 -11.48 -1.44
CA ALA A 128 -18.31 -10.57 -0.72
C ALA A 128 -19.51 -11.38 -0.17
N PRO A 129 -19.87 -11.22 1.12
CA PRO A 129 -21.02 -11.90 1.70
C PRO A 129 -22.34 -11.54 1.00
#